data_AF-A0A328AY96-F1
#
_entry.id   AF-A0A328AY96-F1
#
_cell.length_a   1.000
_cell.length_b   1.000
_cell.length_c   1.000
_cell.angle_alpha   90.00
_cell.angle_beta   90.00
_cell.angle_gamma   90.00
#
_symmetry.space_group_name_H-M   'P 1'
#
loop_
_entity.id
_entity.type
_entity.pdbx_description
1 polymer ?
#
loop_
_entity_poly.entity_id
_entity_poly.type
_entity_poly.pdbx_seq_one_letter_code
_entity_poly.pdbx_strand_id
1 'polypeptide(L)'
;MRRALVLAALTTLAVAGSAAAETWTKFADVGNGTQWSYDSDYTYKDKQSGRLVVMQAISKPEAKLGPSGPGKADGVGSVVAIDCGAKTMISVGSYTPSKPLEIPDGWRAGAPKKVVGAENVALAAAVCPHVDHVPVK
;
A
#
# COMPACT_ATOMS: atom_id res chain seq x y z
N MET A 1 60.36 3.64 24.55
CA MET A 1 59.19 2.89 25.09
C MET A 1 57.97 3.36 24.29
N ARG A 2 57.71 2.75 23.14
CA ARG A 2 56.78 1.63 22.88
C ARG A 2 55.31 1.92 23.25
N ARG A 3 54.59 2.36 22.21
CA ARG A 3 53.17 2.11 21.85
C ARG A 3 52.09 2.86 22.64
N ALA A 4 51.68 4.00 22.10
CA ALA A 4 50.37 4.60 22.33
C ALA A 4 49.29 3.73 21.67
N LEU A 5 48.38 3.19 22.47
CA LEU A 5 47.13 2.57 22.00
C LEU A 5 46.07 3.67 21.94
N VAL A 6 45.83 4.22 20.75
CA VAL A 6 44.67 5.07 20.49
C VAL A 6 43.50 4.15 20.18
N LEU A 7 42.64 3.93 21.18
CA LEU A 7 41.39 3.19 21.03
C LEU A 7 40.35 4.14 20.40
N ALA A 8 40.25 4.12 19.06
CA ALA A 8 39.16 4.79 18.35
C ALA A 8 37.89 3.94 18.48
N ALA A 9 37.05 4.26 19.47
CA ALA A 9 35.70 3.74 19.56
C ALA A 9 34.85 4.34 18.43
N LEU A 10 34.80 3.65 17.29
CA LEU A 10 33.86 3.94 16.20
C LEU A 10 32.44 3.66 16.70
N THR A 11 31.75 4.71 17.12
CA THR A 11 30.30 4.71 17.33
C THR A 11 29.61 4.48 15.98
N THR A 12 29.30 3.23 15.68
CA THR A 12 28.35 2.88 14.63
C THR A 12 26.97 3.34 15.09
N LEU A 13 26.60 4.57 14.71
CA LEU A 13 25.20 5.00 14.69
C LEU A 13 24.49 4.12 13.67
N ALA A 14 24.01 2.96 14.14
CA ALA A 14 22.98 2.23 13.47
C ALA A 14 21.78 3.18 13.37
N VAL A 15 21.57 3.74 12.18
CA VAL A 15 20.29 4.33 11.81
C VAL A 15 19.32 3.17 11.77
N ALA A 16 18.79 2.80 12.93
CA ALA A 16 17.57 2.03 13.05
C ALA A 16 16.49 2.92 12.44
N GLY A 17 16.29 2.78 11.12
CA GLY A 17 15.13 3.34 10.47
C GLY A 17 13.92 2.73 11.16
N SER A 18 13.26 3.52 11.99
CA SER A 18 11.96 3.19 12.53
C SER A 18 11.08 2.80 11.34
N ALA A 19 10.73 1.52 11.22
CA ALA A 19 9.70 1.12 10.28
C ALA A 19 8.44 1.89 10.70
N ALA A 20 8.11 2.96 9.96
CA ALA A 20 6.91 3.73 10.24
C ALA A 20 5.72 2.78 10.20
N ALA A 21 4.87 2.84 11.23
CA ALA A 21 3.63 2.09 11.24
C ALA A 21 2.76 2.59 10.08
N GLU A 22 2.32 1.67 9.24
CA GLU A 22 1.45 1.95 8.10
C GLU A 22 0.11 2.55 8.56
N THR A 23 -0.40 3.53 7.82
CA THR A 23 -1.64 4.25 8.15
C THR A 23 -2.84 3.69 7.38
N TRP A 24 -3.48 2.70 7.97
CA TRP A 24 -4.63 2.01 7.38
C TRP A 24 -5.96 2.68 7.72
N THR A 25 -6.71 3.10 6.69
CA THR A 25 -8.05 3.69 6.82
C THR A 25 -9.11 2.73 6.28
N LYS A 26 -10.07 2.34 7.14
CA LYS A 26 -11.19 1.47 6.76
C LYS A 26 -12.13 2.20 5.80
N PHE A 27 -12.53 1.53 4.71
CA PHE A 27 -13.50 2.08 3.74
C PHE A 27 -14.72 1.19 3.48
N ALA A 28 -14.67 -0.10 3.82
CA ALA A 28 -15.82 -0.99 3.68
C ALA A 28 -15.81 -2.13 4.70
N ASP A 29 -17.00 -2.57 5.09
CA ASP A 29 -17.24 -3.85 5.74
C ASP A 29 -17.89 -4.79 4.71
N VAL A 30 -17.39 -6.02 4.61
CA VAL A 30 -17.96 -7.06 3.74
C VAL A 30 -18.37 -8.27 4.58
N GLY A 31 -19.10 -9.20 3.96
CA GLY A 31 -19.63 -10.39 4.64
C GLY A 31 -18.54 -11.20 5.37
N ASN A 32 -18.95 -11.94 6.40
CA ASN A 32 -18.11 -12.84 7.20
C ASN A 32 -16.99 -12.13 8.01
N GLY A 33 -17.27 -10.92 8.49
CA GLY A 33 -16.38 -10.18 9.40
C GLY A 33 -15.11 -9.65 8.73
N THR A 34 -15.08 -9.58 7.41
CA THR A 34 -13.97 -9.01 6.66
C THR A 34 -14.17 -7.51 6.48
N GLN A 35 -13.11 -6.73 6.69
CA GLN A 35 -13.12 -5.29 6.47
C GLN A 35 -12.04 -4.94 5.45
N TRP A 36 -12.31 -3.95 4.62
CA TRP A 36 -11.34 -3.41 3.70
C TRP A 36 -10.82 -2.07 4.17
N SER A 37 -9.51 -1.92 4.10
CA SER A 37 -8.80 -0.68 4.40
C SER A 37 -7.85 -0.33 3.27
N TYR A 38 -7.50 0.95 3.15
CA TYR A 38 -6.42 1.41 2.28
C TYR A 38 -5.28 2.02 3.10
N ASP A 39 -4.06 1.92 2.60
CA ASP A 39 -2.88 2.52 3.21
C ASP A 39 -2.66 3.94 2.66
N SER A 40 -2.75 4.93 3.55
CA SER A 40 -2.56 6.34 3.20
C SER A 40 -1.10 6.67 2.92
N ASP A 41 -0.15 5.97 3.55
CA ASP A 41 1.29 6.18 3.38
C ASP A 41 1.77 5.62 2.04
N TYR A 42 1.13 4.54 1.56
CA TYR A 42 1.37 4.00 0.23
C TYR A 42 0.71 4.83 -0.88
N THR A 43 -0.40 5.52 -0.62
CA THR A 43 -1.22 6.13 -1.68
C THR A 43 -0.50 7.31 -2.36
N TYR A 44 -0.45 7.32 -3.69
CA TYR A 44 0.16 8.39 -4.48
C TYR A 44 -0.50 8.57 -5.85
N LYS A 45 -0.33 9.75 -6.46
CA LYS A 45 -0.71 10.00 -7.84
C LYS A 45 0.46 9.68 -8.75
N ASP A 46 0.26 8.73 -9.66
CA ASP A 46 1.28 8.34 -10.64
C ASP A 46 1.46 9.46 -11.68
N LYS A 47 2.68 9.97 -11.82
CA LYS A 47 3.00 11.09 -12.70
C LYS A 47 2.74 10.80 -14.16
N GLN A 48 2.98 9.56 -14.60
CA GLN A 48 2.89 9.19 -16.01
C GLN A 48 1.45 8.96 -16.47
N SER A 49 0.64 8.26 -15.67
CA SER A 49 -0.73 7.93 -16.02
C SER A 49 -1.77 8.90 -15.44
N GLY A 50 -1.39 9.71 -14.45
CA GLY A 50 -2.32 10.56 -13.69
C GLY A 50 -3.25 9.78 -12.75
N ARG A 51 -3.12 8.45 -12.69
CA ARG A 51 -3.97 7.57 -11.85
C ARG A 51 -3.52 7.62 -10.40
N LEU A 52 -4.49 7.53 -9.50
CA LEU A 52 -4.23 7.34 -8.08
C LEU A 52 -3.90 5.87 -7.81
N VAL A 53 -2.67 5.60 -7.37
CA VAL A 53 -2.21 4.27 -6.98
C VAL A 53 -2.46 4.09 -5.50
N VAL A 54 -3.21 3.06 -5.16
CA VAL A 54 -3.70 2.79 -3.80
C VAL A 54 -3.40 1.35 -3.43
N MET A 55 -2.86 1.14 -2.23
CA MET A 55 -2.79 -0.17 -1.62
C MET A 55 -4.02 -0.38 -0.74
N GLN A 56 -4.68 -1.52 -0.93
CA GLN A 56 -5.80 -1.96 -0.10
C GLN A 56 -5.49 -3.33 0.49
N ALA A 57 -5.96 -3.56 1.71
CA ALA A 57 -5.80 -4.82 2.41
C ALA A 57 -7.07 -5.16 3.17
N ILE A 58 -7.26 -6.46 3.39
CA ILE A 58 -8.34 -6.95 4.24
C ILE A 58 -7.87 -7.07 5.69
N SER A 59 -8.78 -6.82 6.62
CA SER A 59 -8.68 -7.33 7.99
C SER A 59 -9.75 -8.40 8.19
N LYS A 60 -9.41 -9.43 8.96
CA LYS A 60 -10.35 -10.45 9.43
C LYS A 60 -9.84 -10.96 10.78
N PRO A 61 -10.28 -10.37 11.90
CA PRO A 61 -9.77 -10.72 13.24
C PRO A 61 -9.90 -12.20 13.58
N GLU A 62 -11.01 -12.83 13.20
CA GLU A 62 -11.24 -14.28 13.41
C GLU A 62 -10.21 -15.16 12.70
N ALA A 63 -9.68 -14.70 11.57
CA ALA A 63 -8.63 -15.38 10.80
C ALA A 63 -7.23 -14.84 11.11
N LYS A 64 -7.08 -13.96 12.12
CA LYS A 64 -5.82 -13.29 12.48
C LYS A 64 -5.18 -12.53 11.32
N LEU A 65 -6.02 -11.95 10.44
CA LEU A 65 -5.58 -11.09 9.35
C LEU A 65 -5.75 -9.62 9.73
N GLY A 66 -4.72 -8.84 9.48
CA GLY A 66 -4.69 -7.39 9.67
C GLY A 66 -4.60 -6.69 8.31
N PRO A 67 -5.04 -5.43 8.22
CA PRO A 67 -4.73 -4.63 7.05
C PRO A 67 -3.24 -4.30 7.16
N SER A 68 -2.40 -5.19 6.62
CA SER A 68 -0.95 -5.16 6.79
C SER A 68 -0.29 -5.25 5.43
N GLY A 69 0.80 -4.52 5.23
CA GLY A 69 1.50 -4.46 3.96
C GLY A 69 2.17 -5.78 3.53
N PRO A 70 2.76 -5.80 2.32
CA PRO A 70 3.44 -6.97 1.77
C PRO A 70 4.57 -7.50 2.69
N GLY A 71 4.68 -8.83 2.78
CA GLY A 71 5.72 -9.49 3.59
C GLY A 71 5.38 -9.63 5.08
N LYS A 72 4.23 -9.10 5.54
CA LYS A 72 3.71 -9.34 6.88
C LYS A 72 2.94 -10.67 6.93
N ALA A 73 3.00 -11.35 8.08
CA ALA A 73 2.38 -12.66 8.26
C ALA A 73 0.84 -12.64 8.22
N ASP A 74 0.25 -11.47 8.46
CA ASP A 74 -1.19 -11.19 8.50
C ASP A 74 -1.66 -10.36 7.30
N GLY A 75 -0.78 -10.05 6.35
CA GLY A 75 -1.03 -9.15 5.23
C GLY A 75 -1.61 -9.84 4.00
N VAL A 76 -2.85 -9.50 3.65
CA VAL A 76 -3.52 -9.92 2.41
C VAL A 76 -4.12 -8.70 1.73
N GLY A 77 -3.68 -8.41 0.51
CA GLY A 77 -4.09 -7.17 -0.15
C GLY A 77 -3.71 -7.08 -1.62
N SER A 78 -3.91 -5.89 -2.18
CA SER A 78 -3.63 -5.58 -3.58
C SER A 78 -3.32 -4.10 -3.78
N VAL A 79 -2.64 -3.81 -4.87
CA VAL A 79 -2.45 -2.45 -5.37
C VAL A 79 -3.31 -2.26 -6.60
N VAL A 80 -4.04 -1.16 -6.63
CA VAL A 80 -4.90 -0.76 -7.75
C VAL A 80 -4.56 0.67 -8.18
N ALA A 81 -4.75 0.97 -9.46
CA ALA A 81 -4.57 2.30 -10.01
C ALA A 81 -5.90 2.82 -10.55
N ILE A 82 -6.40 3.90 -9.94
CA ILE A 82 -7.73 4.45 -10.19
C ILE A 82 -7.60 5.75 -10.97
N ASP A 83 -8.31 5.84 -12.09
CA ASP A 83 -8.60 7.11 -12.73
C ASP A 83 -9.89 7.67 -12.12
N CYS A 84 -9.75 8.67 -11.26
CA CYS A 84 -10.85 9.27 -10.52
C CYS A 84 -11.79 10.10 -11.42
N GLY A 85 -11.31 10.61 -12.56
CA GLY A 85 -12.12 11.35 -13.52
C GLY A 85 -12.97 10.41 -14.39
N ALA A 86 -12.32 9.39 -14.96
CA ALA A 86 -12.99 8.41 -15.82
C ALA A 86 -13.71 7.29 -15.04
N LYS A 87 -13.52 7.21 -13.72
CA LYS A 87 -14.01 6.13 -12.84
C LYS A 87 -13.62 4.75 -13.37
N THR A 88 -12.34 4.60 -13.71
CA THR A 88 -11.76 3.33 -14.14
C THR A 88 -10.63 2.87 -13.23
N MET A 89 -10.36 1.58 -13.20
CA MET A 89 -9.39 0.95 -12.33
C MET A 89 -8.55 -0.08 -13.10
N ILE A 90 -7.27 -0.14 -12.79
CA ILE A 90 -6.34 -1.20 -13.20
C ILE A 90 -5.90 -1.95 -11.94
N SER A 91 -6.00 -3.27 -11.95
CA SER A 91 -5.38 -4.11 -10.93
C SER A 91 -3.89 -4.18 -11.21
N VAL A 92 -3.05 -3.67 -10.31
CA VAL A 92 -1.61 -3.56 -10.50
C VAL A 92 -0.89 -4.80 -9.98
N GLY A 93 -1.26 -5.26 -8.79
CA GLY A 93 -0.63 -6.42 -8.14
C GLY A 93 -1.40 -6.87 -6.91
N SER A 94 -1.09 -8.07 -6.43
CA SER A 94 -1.72 -8.69 -5.25
C SER A 94 -0.64 -9.34 -4.39
N TYR A 95 -0.85 -9.38 -3.07
CA TYR A 95 0.06 -10.05 -2.15
C TYR A 95 -0.67 -10.85 -1.08
N THR A 96 0.04 -11.83 -0.53
CA THR A 96 -0.36 -12.65 0.63
C THR A 96 0.91 -12.95 1.44
N PRO A 97 0.82 -13.54 2.64
CA PRO A 97 2.02 -13.90 3.39
C PRO A 97 2.97 -14.83 2.64
N SER A 98 2.44 -15.68 1.73
CA SER A 98 3.21 -16.61 0.91
C SER A 98 3.55 -16.09 -0.49
N LYS A 99 3.03 -14.91 -0.89
CA LYS A 99 3.24 -14.32 -2.23
C LYS A 99 3.61 -12.85 -2.10
N PRO A 100 4.86 -12.45 -2.43
CA PRO A 100 5.26 -11.05 -2.38
C PRO A 100 4.44 -10.20 -3.36
N LEU A 101 4.38 -8.89 -3.09
CA LEU A 101 3.79 -7.95 -4.03
C LEU A 101 4.74 -7.75 -5.22
N GLU A 102 4.26 -8.10 -6.42
CA GLU A 102 4.96 -7.84 -7.67
C GLU A 102 4.19 -6.77 -8.45
N ILE A 103 4.87 -5.68 -8.80
CA ILE A 103 4.33 -4.57 -9.61
C ILE A 103 5.05 -4.62 -10.96
N PRO A 104 4.39 -5.04 -12.05
CA PRO A 104 5.04 -5.13 -13.35
C PRO A 104 5.29 -3.74 -13.93
N ASP A 105 6.48 -3.49 -14.51
CA ASP A 105 6.86 -2.18 -15.07
C ASP A 105 5.83 -1.63 -16.08
N GLY A 106 5.21 -2.54 -16.84
CA GLY A 106 4.19 -2.24 -17.85
C GLY A 106 2.77 -2.12 -17.33
N TRP A 107 2.51 -2.08 -16.02
CA TRP A 107 1.15 -2.10 -15.46
C TRP A 107 0.25 -0.98 -16.03
N ARG A 108 0.82 0.16 -16.41
CA ARG A 108 0.11 1.31 -17.00
C ARG A 108 -0.54 1.00 -18.35
N ALA A 109 -0.04 0.00 -19.07
CA ALA A 109 -0.62 -0.48 -20.33
C ALA A 109 -1.79 -1.45 -20.10
N GLY A 110 -2.07 -1.84 -18.85
CA GLY A 110 -3.18 -2.70 -18.51
C GLY A 110 -4.52 -2.08 -18.90
N ALA A 111 -5.43 -2.89 -19.47
CA ALA A 111 -6.74 -2.43 -19.88
C ALA A 111 -7.56 -1.98 -18.66
N PRO A 112 -7.92 -0.68 -18.56
CA PRO A 112 -8.68 -0.18 -17.43
C PRO A 112 -10.12 -0.72 -17.47
N LYS A 113 -10.61 -1.18 -16.33
CA LYS A 113 -12.00 -1.62 -16.15
C LYS A 113 -12.80 -0.52 -15.46
N LYS A 114 -14.11 -0.46 -15.70
CA LYS A 114 -14.97 0.47 -14.95
C LYS A 114 -14.94 0.11 -13.46
N VAL A 115 -14.96 1.12 -12.59
CA VAL A 115 -15.16 0.93 -11.16
C VAL A 115 -16.60 0.46 -10.95
N VAL A 116 -16.74 -0.85 -10.71
CA VAL A 116 -18.02 -1.53 -10.46
C VAL A 116 -17.86 -2.50 -9.28
N GLY A 117 -18.98 -2.85 -8.64
CA GLY A 117 -18.98 -3.62 -7.39
C GLY A 117 -18.91 -2.70 -6.18
N ALA A 118 -19.51 -3.13 -5.07
CA ALA A 118 -19.67 -2.29 -3.88
C ALA A 118 -18.32 -1.85 -3.30
N GLU A 119 -17.34 -2.75 -3.27
CA GLU A 119 -16.02 -2.52 -2.69
C GLU A 119 -15.20 -1.54 -3.53
N ASN A 120 -15.17 -1.70 -4.85
CA ASN A 120 -14.41 -0.80 -5.72
C ASN A 120 -15.04 0.60 -5.75
N VAL A 121 -16.37 0.69 -5.70
CA VAL A 121 -17.08 1.97 -5.60
C VAL A 121 -16.79 2.64 -4.27
N ALA A 122 -16.83 1.89 -3.16
CA ALA A 122 -16.49 2.40 -1.83
C ALA A 122 -15.03 2.88 -1.76
N LEU A 123 -14.09 2.11 -2.33
CA LEU A 123 -12.68 2.51 -2.42
C LEU A 123 -12.54 3.83 -3.18
N ALA A 124 -13.09 3.92 -4.39
CA ALA A 124 -13.00 5.14 -5.20
C ALA A 124 -13.63 6.35 -4.48
N ALA A 125 -14.76 6.15 -3.78
CA ALA A 125 -15.40 7.21 -3.00
C ALA A 125 -14.54 7.66 -1.81
N ALA A 126 -13.79 6.75 -1.18
CA ALA A 126 -12.90 7.06 -0.07
C ALA A 126 -11.64 7.82 -0.51
N VAL A 127 -11.05 7.48 -1.66
CA VAL A 127 -9.71 7.97 -2.04
C VAL A 127 -9.74 9.10 -3.07
N CYS A 128 -10.69 9.10 -4.01
CA CYS A 128 -10.71 10.09 -5.08
C CYS A 128 -10.92 11.55 -4.65
N PRO A 129 -11.66 11.86 -3.57
CA PRO A 129 -11.73 13.23 -3.05
C PRO A 129 -10.37 13.81 -2.62
N HIS A 130 -9.37 12.96 -2.38
CA HIS A 130 -8.05 13.35 -1.90
C HIS A 130 -6.96 13.32 -2.98
N VAL A 131 -7.32 13.09 -4.25
CA VAL A 131 -6.36 12.85 -5.35
C VAL A 131 -5.37 14.01 -5.59
N ASP A 132 -5.74 15.24 -5.24
CA ASP A 132 -4.88 16.42 -5.39
C ASP A 132 -4.05 16.75 -4.14
N HIS A 133 -4.22 15.99 -3.06
CA HIS A 133 -3.51 16.16 -1.79
C HIS A 133 -2.49 15.05 -1.51
N VAL A 134 -2.41 14.03 -2.38
CA VAL A 134 -1.44 12.94 -2.24
C VAL A 134 -0.11 13.29 -2.90
N PRO A 135 1.01 12.66 -2.50
CA PRO A 135 2.28 12.79 -3.20
C PRO A 135 2.16 12.37 -4.67
N VAL A 136 2.93 13.02 -5.53
CA VAL A 136 3.09 12.63 -6.95
C VAL A 136 4.40 11.84 -7.08
N LYS A 137 4.33 10.63 -7.64
CA LYS A 137 5.51 9.77 -7.87
C LYS A 137 5.60 9.38 -9.33
#